data_AF-A0A644VLI3-F1
#
_entry.id   AF-A0A644VLI3-F1
#
_cell.length_a   1.000
_cell.length_b   1.000
_cell.length_c   1.000
_cell.angle_alpha   90.00
_cell.angle_beta   90.00
_cell.angle_gamma   90.00
#
_symmetry.space_group_name_H-M   'P 1'
#
loop_
_entity.id
_entity.type
_entity.pdbx_description
1 polymer ?
#
loop_
_entity_poly.entity_id
_entity_poly.type
_entity_poly.pdbx_seq_one_letter_code
_entity_poly.pdbx_strand_id
1 'polypeptide(L)' 'MNFQRPMKDEASPYLDSAEGVMISRDRALYELKRHGLEDPEDHEIFFADLGTADQYDAGEVLRWLGY' A
#
# COMPACT_ATOMS: atom_id res chain seq x y z
N MET A 1 16.98 35.56 4.78
CA MET A 1 17.12 34.08 4.84
C MET A 1 16.20 33.48 3.79
N ASN A 2 16.76 32.86 2.74
CA ASN A 2 15.97 32.11 1.76
C ASN A 2 15.74 30.71 2.32
N PHE A 3 14.54 30.43 2.82
CA PHE A 3 14.13 29.09 3.20
C PHE A 3 13.65 28.36 1.94
N GLN A 4 14.61 27.96 1.11
CA GLN A 4 14.37 26.94 0.11
C GLN A 4 14.21 25.63 0.90
N ARG A 5 12.97 25.27 1.25
CA ARG A 5 12.67 23.93 1.75
C ARG A 5 13.08 22.95 0.64
N PRO A 6 14.02 22.02 0.86
CA PRO A 6 14.14 20.91 -0.05
C PRO A 6 12.84 20.10 0.09
N MET A 7 12.03 20.10 -0.97
CA MET A 7 11.06 19.03 -1.20
C MET A 7 11.91 17.78 -1.40
N LYS A 8 12.26 17.10 -0.30
CA LYS A 8 12.65 15.71 -0.39
C LYS A 8 11.37 14.96 -0.65
N ASP A 9 11.36 14.23 -1.76
CA ASP A 9 10.53 13.05 -1.94
C ASP A 9 10.77 12.12 -0.74
N GLU A 10 10.12 12.38 0.40
CA GLU A 10 10.03 11.42 1.48
C GLU A 10 8.89 10.50 1.10
N ALA A 11 9.24 9.44 0.35
CA ALA A 11 8.53 8.18 0.50
C ALA A 11 8.30 8.00 2.00
N SER A 12 7.03 7.91 2.39
CA SER A 12 6.63 7.74 3.78
C SER A 12 7.53 6.66 4.41
N PRO A 13 8.01 6.77 5.66
CA PRO A 13 8.85 5.74 6.29
C PRO A 13 8.20 4.33 6.26
N TYR A 14 6.88 4.28 6.07
CA TYR A 14 6.10 3.07 5.80
C TYR A 14 6.43 2.42 4.43
N LEU A 15 6.64 3.21 3.37
CA LEU A 15 7.04 2.74 2.03
C LEU A 15 8.50 2.27 2.02
N ASP A 16 9.42 3.01 2.64
CA ASP A 16 10.84 2.61 2.76
C ASP A 16 11.00 1.27 3.50
N SER A 17 10.13 1.01 4.48
CA SER A 17 10.12 -0.28 5.21
C SER A 17 9.43 -1.42 4.44
N ALA A 18 8.70 -1.09 3.38
CA ALA A 18 7.91 -2.02 2.58
C ALA A 18 8.56 -2.37 1.24
N GLU A 19 9.60 -1.63 0.82
CA GLU A 19 10.34 -1.89 -0.41
C GLU A 19 10.99 -3.29 -0.38
N GLY A 20 10.56 -4.16 -1.30
CA GLY A 20 11.03 -5.55 -1.39
C GLY A 20 10.43 -6.49 -0.34
N VAL A 21 9.42 -6.05 0.43
CA VAL A 21 8.69 -6.90 1.38
C VAL A 21 7.47 -7.49 0.70
N MET A 22 7.45 -8.82 0.58
CA MET A 22 6.27 -9.55 0.11
C MET A 22 5.35 -9.89 1.28
N ILE A 23 4.08 -9.53 1.19
CA ILE A 23 3.04 -9.90 2.16
C ILE A 23 2.08 -10.92 1.54
N SER A 24 1.53 -11.82 2.36
CA SER A 24 0.50 -12.75 1.89
C SER A 24 -0.80 -12.02 1.54
N ARG A 25 -1.64 -12.64 0.71
CA ARG A 25 -3.00 -12.15 0.45
C ARG A 25 -3.77 -11.85 1.74
N ASP A 26 -3.71 -12.74 2.72
CA ASP A 26 -4.38 -12.53 4.01
C ASP A 26 -3.87 -11.28 4.74
N ARG A 27 -2.56 -10.98 4.63
CA ARG A 27 -2.00 -9.77 5.21
C ARG A 27 -2.43 -8.52 4.44
N ALA A 28 -2.50 -8.59 3.11
CA ALA A 28 -3.02 -7.49 2.29
C ALA A 28 -4.48 -7.18 2.66
N LEU A 29 -5.34 -8.21 2.71
CA LEU A 29 -6.74 -8.09 3.14
C LEU A 29 -6.88 -7.56 4.57
N TYR A 30 -5.96 -7.94 5.47
CA TYR A 30 -5.91 -7.39 6.81
C TYR A 30 -5.62 -5.88 6.82
N GLU A 31 -4.72 -5.38 5.98
CA GLU A 31 -4.48 -3.94 5.85
C GLU A 31 -5.71 -3.24 5.24
N LEU A 32 -6.34 -3.79 4.20
CA LEU A 32 -7.59 -3.25 3.65
C LEU A 32 -8.67 -3.11 4.73
N LYS A 33 -8.86 -4.16 5.53
CA LYS A 33 -9.79 -4.14 6.66
C LYS A 33 -9.45 -3.06 7.69
N ARG A 34 -8.16 -2.83 8.00
CA ARG A 34 -7.75 -1.76 8.92
C ARG A 34 -8.07 -0.37 8.40
N HIS A 35 -8.20 -0.23 7.09
CA HIS A 35 -8.60 0.99 6.40
C HIS A 35 -10.11 1.10 6.18
N GLY A 36 -10.90 0.14 6.68
CA GLY A 36 -12.36 0.12 6.54
C GLY A 36 -12.85 -0.43 5.21
N LEU A 37 -11.97 -1.04 4.40
CA LEU A 37 -12.28 -1.64 3.10
C LEU A 37 -12.51 -3.15 3.29
N GLU A 38 -13.58 -3.51 4.02
CA GLU A 38 -13.93 -4.91 4.29
C GLU A 38 -15.05 -5.44 3.40
N ASP A 39 -15.63 -4.58 2.56
CA ASP A 39 -16.70 -4.97 1.65
C ASP A 39 -16.15 -5.81 0.49
N PRO A 40 -16.91 -6.82 0.01
CA PRO A 40 -16.48 -7.65 -1.11
C PRO A 40 -16.17 -6.85 -2.38
N GLU A 41 -16.88 -5.75 -2.62
CA GLU A 41 -16.64 -4.85 -3.76
C GLU A 41 -15.25 -4.20 -3.67
N ASP A 42 -14.80 -3.78 -2.49
CA ASP A 42 -13.46 -3.22 -2.30
C ASP A 42 -12.36 -4.25 -2.59
N HIS A 43 -12.59 -5.49 -2.16
CA HIS A 43 -11.66 -6.59 -2.46
C HIS A 43 -11.62 -6.89 -3.97
N GLU A 44 -12.77 -6.86 -4.65
CA GLU A 44 -12.82 -7.04 -6.10
C GLU A 44 -12.06 -5.93 -6.85
N ILE A 45 -12.21 -4.67 -6.44
CA ILE A 45 -11.46 -3.54 -7.01
C ILE A 45 -9.96 -3.70 -6.75
N PHE A 46 -9.57 -4.06 -5.53
CA PHE A 46 -8.18 -4.33 -5.17
C PHE A 46 -7.56 -5.43 -6.04
N PHE A 47 -8.26 -6.55 -6.23
CA PHE A 47 -7.79 -7.65 -7.08
C PHE A 47 -7.83 -7.32 -8.57
N ALA A 48 -8.74 -6.45 -9.01
CA ALA A 48 -8.78 -5.98 -10.39
C ALA A 48 -7.58 -5.07 -10.71
N ASP A 49 -7.17 -4.24 -9.76
CA ASP A 49 -6.07 -3.27 -9.93
C ASP A 49 -4.68 -3.92 -9.78
N LEU A 50 -4.46 -4.69 -8.72
CA LEU A 50 -3.16 -5.32 -8.43
C LEU A 50 -3.04 -6.75 -8.99
N GLY A 51 -4.14 -7.31 -9.49
CA GLY A 51 -4.22 -8.70 -9.94
C GLY A 51 -4.41 -9.68 -8.78
N THR A 52 -4.91 -10.88 -9.09
CA THR A 52 -5.08 -11.94 -8.10
C THR A 52 -3.77 -12.71 -7.91
N ALA A 53 -3.11 -12.52 -6.76
CA ALA A 53 -1.89 -13.23 -6.38
C ALA A 53 -1.97 -13.79 -4.94
N ASP A 54 -1.13 -14.78 -4.61
CA ASP A 54 -1.01 -15.30 -3.24
C ASP A 54 -0.13 -14.41 -2.35
N GLN A 55 0.74 -13.61 -2.98
CA GLN A 55 1.60 -12.62 -2.35
C GLN A 55 1.58 -11.31 -3.13
N TYR A 56 1.72 -10.20 -2.41
CA TYR A 56 1.74 -8.84 -2.95
C TYR A 56 2.98 -8.11 -2.43
N ASP A 57 3.52 -7.19 -3.23
CA ASP A 57 4.50 -6.22 -2.73
C ASP A 57 3.81 -5.29 -1.73
N ALA A 58 4.35 -5.20 -0.53
CA ALA A 58 3.77 -4.37 0.53
C ALA A 58 3.71 -2.89 0.11
N GLY A 59 4.69 -2.43 -0.66
CA GLY A 59 4.69 -1.07 -1.21
C GLY A 59 3.57 -0.86 -2.23
N GLU A 60 3.27 -1.83 -3.09
CA GLU A 60 2.13 -1.75 -4.01
C GLU A 60 0.79 -1.69 -3.27
N VAL A 61 0.63 -2.51 -2.24
CA VAL A 61 -0.59 -2.47 -1.39
C VAL A 61 -0.71 -1.11 -0.68
N LEU A 62 0.37 -0.59 -0.11
CA LEU A 62 0.37 0.73 0.53
C LEU A 62 0.07 1.87 -0.47
N ARG A 63 0.65 1.82 -1.67
CA ARG A 63 0.37 2.79 -2.74
C ARG A 63 -1.10 2.76 -3.16
N TRP A 64 -1.68 1.57 -3.28
CA TRP A 64 -3.11 1.42 -3.58
C TRP A 64 -4.00 1.98 -2.46
N LEU A 65 -3.60 1.80 -1.20
CA LEU A 65 -4.26 2.39 -0.02
C LEU A 65 -4.04 3.93 0.09
N GLY A 66 -3.23 4.52 -0.77
CA GLY A 66 -3.00 5.97 -0.85
C GLY A 66 -1.81 6.51 -0.04
N TYR A 67 -0.83 5.66 0.28
CA TYR A 67 0.42 6.05 0.95
C TYR A 67 1.57 6.36 0.00
#